data_AF-A0A7K2HUJ2-F1
#
_entry.id   AF-A0A7K2HUJ2-F1
#
_cell.length_a   1.000
_cell.length_b   1.000
_cell.length_c   1.000
_cell.angle_alpha   90.00
_cell.angle_beta   90.00
_cell.angle_gamma   90.00
#
_symmetry.space_group_name_H-M   'P 1'
#
loop_
_entity.id
_entity.type
_entity.pdbx_description
1 polymer ?
#
loop_
_entity_poly.entity_id
_entity_poly.type
_entity_poly.pdbx_seq_one_letter_code
_entity_poly.pdbx_strand_id
1 'polypeptide(L)'
;MGVEPGESIPEGFTETTNDFTFIATRRVTPAELSALCSVDTYCTWKNSTWKIARIDRVRNVATLKIALTLKGDYPEVKPWPQPIDFRSVPTVDYMDREWIAVDVRPEEMARVMLLVTAFETPPPVTALLDDEVQAWPDSVGLSPWLPAEDALAVVRGRIAGEDLGSYPVDRLQADRLRDGWRVWAVPPVSDDPLDVRLGWAVWYVADDGVVWRSSTSTDFGVAEQRLTDQLFERLQATRRG
;
A
#
# COMPACT_ATOMS: atom_id res chain seq x y z
N MET A 1 -8.09 17.53 -9.90
CA MET A 1 -6.71 18.07 -10.05
C MET A 1 -5.79 17.21 -9.22
N GLY A 2 -4.75 16.61 -9.80
CA GLY A 2 -3.77 15.78 -9.08
C GLY A 2 -2.54 16.61 -8.69
N VAL A 3 -1.92 16.30 -7.56
CA VAL A 3 -0.70 16.94 -7.06
C VAL A 3 0.25 15.82 -6.63
N GLU A 4 1.51 15.87 -7.06
CA GLU A 4 2.50 14.87 -6.64
C GLU A 4 2.93 15.13 -5.18
N PRO A 5 3.25 14.08 -4.39
CA PRO A 5 3.74 14.27 -3.02
C PRO A 5 5.01 15.12 -2.98
N GLY A 6 4.95 16.26 -2.27
CA GLY A 6 6.05 17.22 -2.16
C GLY A 6 5.98 18.39 -3.15
N GLU A 7 5.04 18.38 -4.09
CA GLU A 7 4.76 19.56 -4.91
C GLU A 7 4.06 20.67 -4.10
N SER A 8 4.17 21.88 -4.63
CA SER A 8 3.49 23.06 -4.07
C SER A 8 1.99 22.87 -4.16
N ILE A 9 1.28 23.33 -3.13
CA ILE A 9 -0.19 23.37 -3.14
C ILE A 9 -0.65 24.18 -4.37
N PRO A 10 -1.65 23.69 -5.12
CA PRO A 10 -2.13 24.38 -6.32
C PRO A 10 -2.56 25.82 -6.05
N GLU A 11 -2.39 26.68 -7.06
CA GLU A 11 -2.80 28.08 -6.98
C GLU A 11 -4.28 28.21 -6.57
N GLY A 12 -4.55 29.12 -5.63
CA GLY A 12 -5.89 29.33 -5.07
C GLY A 12 -6.22 28.47 -3.85
N PHE A 13 -5.39 27.49 -3.50
CA PHE A 13 -5.49 26.74 -2.25
C PHE A 13 -4.47 27.27 -1.22
N THR A 14 -4.91 27.37 0.03
CA THR A 14 -4.12 27.78 1.19
C THR A 14 -3.78 26.55 2.01
N GLU A 15 -2.50 26.34 2.31
CA GLU A 15 -2.07 25.31 3.24
C GLU A 15 -2.80 25.44 4.59
N THR A 16 -3.34 24.33 5.09
CA THR A 16 -3.99 24.28 6.39
C THR A 16 -3.04 23.69 7.40
N THR A 17 -3.03 24.22 8.63
CA THR A 17 -2.31 23.66 9.77
C THR A 17 -3.21 22.83 10.69
N ASN A 18 -4.48 22.62 10.32
CA ASN A 18 -5.45 21.98 11.21
C ASN A 18 -5.34 20.44 11.10
N ASP A 19 -5.26 19.78 12.25
CA ASP A 19 -4.98 18.34 12.43
C ASP A 19 -6.09 17.38 11.93
N PHE A 20 -7.08 17.90 11.21
CA PHE A 20 -8.28 17.15 10.86
C PHE A 20 -8.62 17.38 9.38
N THR A 21 -8.21 16.40 8.58
CA THR A 21 -8.86 15.98 7.32
C THR A 21 -8.34 16.59 6.00
N PHE A 22 -7.69 17.77 5.98
CA PHE A 22 -7.29 18.40 4.70
C PHE A 22 -5.87 19.00 4.72
N ILE A 23 -5.10 18.80 3.64
CA ILE A 23 -3.74 19.37 3.46
C ILE A 23 -3.76 20.81 2.95
N ALA A 24 -4.82 21.21 2.26
CA ALA A 24 -5.03 22.57 1.79
C ALA A 24 -6.53 22.93 1.76
N THR A 25 -6.85 24.22 1.88
CA THR A 25 -8.20 24.77 1.85
C THR A 25 -8.28 25.90 0.84
N ARG A 26 -9.30 25.95 0.00
CA ARG A 26 -9.56 27.11 -0.86
C ARG A 26 -10.80 27.83 -0.34
N ARG A 27 -10.72 29.17 -0.27
CA ARG A 27 -11.94 29.96 -0.12
C ARG A 27 -12.74 29.87 -1.40
N VAL A 28 -13.97 29.39 -1.28
CA VAL A 28 -14.94 29.35 -2.36
C VAL A 28 -15.85 30.57 -2.26
N THR A 29 -16.31 31.07 -3.40
CA THR A 29 -17.27 32.16 -3.52
C THR A 29 -18.66 31.71 -3.04
N PRO A 30 -19.54 32.64 -2.61
CA PRO A 30 -20.92 32.29 -2.27
C PRO A 30 -21.70 31.59 -3.39
N ALA A 31 -21.36 31.86 -4.66
CA ALA A 31 -21.94 31.17 -5.81
C ALA A 31 -21.50 29.70 -5.88
N GLU A 32 -20.21 29.43 -5.66
CA GLU A 32 -19.66 28.08 -5.53
C GLU A 32 -20.20 27.35 -4.28
N LEU A 33 -20.47 28.08 -3.20
CA LEU A 33 -21.02 27.55 -1.94
C LEU A 33 -22.53 27.26 -2.03
N SER A 34 -23.24 27.98 -2.91
CA SER A 34 -24.68 27.77 -3.17
C SER A 34 -24.98 26.53 -4.01
N ALA A 35 -23.97 26.01 -4.73
CA ALA A 35 -23.96 24.62 -5.17
C ALA A 35 -23.42 23.78 -4.00
N LEU A 36 -24.20 22.87 -3.43
CA LEU A 36 -23.73 22.04 -2.31
C LEU A 36 -22.53 21.22 -2.77
N CYS A 37 -21.30 21.51 -2.32
CA CYS A 37 -20.13 20.76 -2.77
C CYS A 37 -19.59 19.82 -1.68
N SER A 38 -19.23 18.57 -2.04
CA SER A 38 -18.34 17.73 -1.22
C SER A 38 -16.90 17.89 -1.69
N VAL A 39 -15.95 17.81 -0.75
CA VAL A 39 -14.53 17.78 -1.05
C VAL A 39 -13.94 16.53 -0.41
N ASP A 40 -13.46 15.61 -1.24
CA ASP A 40 -12.81 14.38 -0.81
C ASP A 40 -11.35 14.37 -1.24
N THR A 41 -10.50 13.77 -0.42
CA THR A 41 -9.08 13.61 -0.73
C THR A 41 -8.78 12.12 -0.87
N TYR A 42 -8.13 11.75 -1.97
CA TYR A 42 -7.74 10.38 -2.27
C TYR A 42 -6.24 10.26 -2.45
N CYS A 43 -5.70 9.07 -2.24
CA CYS A 43 -4.33 8.75 -2.58
C CYS A 43 -4.14 7.37 -3.19
N THR A 44 -2.98 7.13 -3.80
CA THR A 44 -2.55 5.75 -4.10
C THR A 44 -1.67 5.19 -2.99
N TRP A 45 -2.00 3.99 -2.50
CA TRP A 45 -1.16 3.19 -1.62
C TRP A 45 -1.30 1.71 -1.99
N LYS A 46 -0.17 1.01 -2.18
CA LYS A 46 -0.09 -0.41 -2.58
C LYS A 46 -0.95 -0.71 -3.80
N ASN A 47 -0.75 0.03 -4.88
CA ASN A 47 -1.55 -0.07 -6.11
C ASN A 47 -3.07 0.08 -5.91
N SER A 48 -3.57 0.63 -4.80
CA SER A 48 -5.00 0.92 -4.66
C SER A 48 -5.24 2.38 -4.39
N THR A 49 -6.40 2.87 -4.83
CA THR A 49 -6.94 4.17 -4.47
C THR A 49 -7.61 4.07 -3.10
N TRP A 50 -7.18 4.94 -2.20
CA TRP A 50 -7.70 5.07 -0.85
C TRP A 50 -8.25 6.47 -0.62
N LYS A 51 -9.32 6.59 0.17
CA LYS A 51 -9.76 7.87 0.72
C LYS A 51 -8.88 8.21 1.91
N ILE A 52 -8.32 9.41 1.94
CA ILE A 52 -7.64 9.93 3.12
C ILE A 52 -8.71 10.39 4.10
N ALA A 53 -8.87 9.65 5.20
CA ALA A 53 -9.87 9.98 6.22
C ALA A 53 -9.36 11.04 7.20
N ARG A 54 -8.06 11.00 7.54
CA ARG A 54 -7.42 11.95 8.46
C ARG A 54 -5.91 11.98 8.24
N ILE A 55 -5.27 13.12 8.47
CA ILE A 55 -3.82 13.24 8.62
C ILE A 55 -3.53 13.84 10.00
N ASP A 56 -2.87 13.07 10.86
CA ASP A 56 -2.36 13.49 12.16
C ASP A 56 -0.90 13.93 11.99
N ARG A 57 -0.66 15.25 11.97
CA ARG A 57 0.68 15.83 11.76
C ARG A 57 1.59 15.64 12.97
N VAL A 58 1.03 15.55 14.17
CA VAL A 58 1.81 15.35 15.40
C VAL A 58 2.42 13.95 15.40
N ARG A 59 1.67 12.94 14.94
CA ARG A 59 2.15 11.56 14.83
C ARG A 59 2.80 11.24 13.49
N ASN A 60 2.70 12.14 12.51
CA ASN A 60 3.08 11.92 11.12
C ASN A 60 2.42 10.67 10.52
N VAL A 61 1.10 10.57 10.68
CA VAL A 61 0.29 9.42 10.22
C VAL A 61 -0.90 9.91 9.40
N ALA A 62 -1.14 9.28 8.26
CA ALA A 62 -2.37 9.39 7.49
C ALA A 62 -3.22 8.13 7.71
N THR A 63 -4.47 8.31 8.16
CA THR A 63 -5.46 7.24 8.22
C THR A 63 -6.17 7.16 6.87
N LEU A 64 -5.97 6.05 6.18
CA LEU A 64 -6.60 5.74 4.89
C LEU A 64 -7.82 4.85 5.10
N LYS A 65 -8.82 4.98 4.23
CA LYS A 65 -10.01 4.11 4.19
C LYS A 65 -10.36 3.69 2.77
N ILE A 66 -10.80 2.46 2.61
CA ILE A 66 -11.38 1.95 1.35
C ILE A 66 -12.57 1.05 1.67
N ALA A 67 -13.61 1.14 0.85
CA ALA A 67 -14.83 0.36 1.04
C ALA A 67 -14.67 -1.09 0.52
N LEU A 68 -15.16 -2.05 1.30
CA LEU A 68 -15.21 -3.49 1.01
C LEU A 68 -16.31 -3.85 0.01
N THR A 69 -17.33 -3.00 -0.13
CA THR A 69 -18.53 -3.22 -0.96
C THR A 69 -18.40 -2.71 -2.39
N LEU A 70 -17.24 -2.19 -2.80
CA LEU A 70 -16.90 -1.88 -4.19
C LEU A 70 -16.79 -3.19 -4.98
N LYS A 71 -17.94 -3.75 -5.32
CA LYS A 71 -18.10 -5.03 -5.99
C LYS A 71 -18.50 -4.74 -7.43
N GLY A 72 -17.55 -4.35 -8.27
CA GLY A 72 -17.83 -4.12 -9.69
C GLY A 72 -16.73 -3.45 -10.50
N ASP A 73 -16.10 -2.40 -9.97
CA ASP A 73 -15.49 -1.39 -10.87
C ASP A 73 -14.00 -1.11 -10.64
N TYR A 74 -13.31 -1.91 -9.81
CA TYR A 74 -11.86 -1.92 -9.91
C TYR A 74 -11.49 -2.61 -11.23
N PRO A 75 -10.65 -2.00 -12.09
CA PRO A 75 -10.28 -2.62 -13.36
C PRO A 75 -9.74 -4.03 -13.09
N GLU A 76 -10.42 -5.04 -13.63
CA GLU A 76 -10.14 -6.47 -13.39
C GLU A 76 -8.77 -6.93 -13.92
N VAL A 77 -7.96 -6.03 -14.49
CA VAL A 77 -6.67 -6.32 -15.11
C VAL A 77 -5.52 -5.91 -14.19
N LYS A 78 -4.93 -6.93 -13.57
CA LYS A 78 -3.82 -6.98 -12.60
C LYS A 78 -2.57 -6.13 -12.94
N PRO A 79 -1.73 -5.80 -11.92
CA PRO A 79 -1.81 -6.23 -10.51
C PRO A 79 -2.40 -5.14 -9.60
N TRP A 80 -3.72 -5.11 -9.50
CA TRP A 80 -4.46 -4.32 -8.53
C TRP A 80 -4.94 -5.24 -7.40
N PRO A 81 -4.54 -5.02 -6.13
CA PRO A 81 -5.07 -5.80 -5.02
C PRO A 81 -6.55 -5.52 -4.81
N GLN A 82 -7.28 -6.58 -4.46
CA GLN A 82 -8.66 -6.48 -4.04
C GLN A 82 -8.74 -6.08 -2.56
N PRO A 83 -9.84 -5.48 -2.09
CA PRO A 83 -10.02 -5.14 -0.67
C PRO A 83 -9.77 -6.32 0.29
N ILE A 84 -10.02 -7.56 -0.17
CA ILE A 84 -9.74 -8.78 0.59
C ILE A 84 -8.25 -9.07 0.77
N ASP A 85 -7.40 -8.69 -0.18
CA ASP A 85 -5.95 -8.96 -0.14
C ASP A 85 -5.28 -8.17 0.98
N PHE A 86 -5.82 -6.99 1.30
CA PHE A 86 -5.35 -6.15 2.41
C PHE A 86 -5.58 -6.77 3.79
N ARG A 87 -6.40 -7.83 3.93
CA ARG A 87 -6.52 -8.60 5.19
C ARG A 87 -5.20 -9.15 5.69
N SER A 88 -4.32 -9.44 4.74
CA SER A 88 -3.02 -10.05 5.03
C SER A 88 -1.96 -9.02 5.39
N VAL A 89 -2.21 -7.73 5.17
CA VAL A 89 -1.23 -6.67 5.41
C VAL A 89 -1.23 -6.32 6.90
N PRO A 90 -0.06 -6.36 7.58
CA PRO A 90 0.05 -5.88 8.95
C PRO A 90 -0.48 -4.44 9.07
N THR A 91 -1.03 -4.08 10.23
CA THR A 91 -1.59 -2.74 10.55
C THR A 91 -2.86 -2.31 9.79
N VAL A 92 -3.46 -3.19 8.98
CA VAL A 92 -4.80 -2.95 8.43
C VAL A 92 -5.86 -3.33 9.46
N ASP A 93 -6.68 -2.37 9.84
CA ASP A 93 -7.80 -2.53 10.76
C ASP A 93 -9.13 -2.66 10.01
N TYR A 94 -9.97 -3.59 10.48
CA TYR A 94 -11.33 -3.78 9.98
C TYR A 94 -12.28 -3.00 10.87
N MET A 95 -12.77 -1.86 10.39
CA MET A 95 -13.63 -0.98 11.18
C MET A 95 -15.06 -1.51 11.28
N ASP A 96 -15.62 -2.00 10.17
CA ASP A 96 -16.96 -2.60 10.08
C ASP A 96 -17.05 -3.60 8.90
N ARG A 97 -18.25 -4.07 8.55
CA ARG A 97 -18.45 -5.01 7.42
C ARG A 97 -18.14 -4.38 6.05
N GLU A 98 -18.02 -3.07 5.98
CA GLU A 98 -18.00 -2.30 4.74
C GLU A 98 -16.71 -1.50 4.54
N TRP A 99 -15.85 -1.35 5.55
CA TRP A 99 -14.65 -0.53 5.46
C TRP A 99 -13.42 -1.19 6.09
N ILE A 100 -12.28 -0.99 5.42
CA ILE A 100 -10.96 -1.22 5.99
C ILE A 100 -10.24 0.11 6.14
N ALA A 101 -9.43 0.22 7.18
CA ALA A 101 -8.61 1.37 7.46
C ALA A 101 -7.16 0.95 7.70
N VAL A 102 -6.24 1.86 7.40
CA VAL A 102 -4.83 1.66 7.69
C VAL A 102 -4.19 2.99 8.02
N ASP A 103 -3.31 2.98 9.02
CA ASP A 103 -2.47 4.12 9.35
C ASP A 103 -1.14 3.95 8.61
N VAL A 104 -0.84 4.87 7.70
CA VAL A 104 0.41 4.90 6.91
C VAL A 104 1.15 6.20 7.18
N ARG A 105 2.47 6.24 6.96
CA ARG A 105 3.16 7.53 6.95
C ARG A 105 2.83 8.29 5.66
N PRO A 106 2.74 9.63 5.68
CA PRO A 106 2.42 10.39 4.48
C PRO A 106 3.37 10.13 3.30
N GLU A 107 4.64 9.82 3.55
CA GLU A 107 5.61 9.48 2.50
C GLU A 107 5.32 8.16 1.75
N GLU A 108 4.49 7.28 2.32
CA GLU A 108 4.09 6.00 1.71
C GLU A 108 3.02 6.18 0.64
N MET A 109 2.36 7.33 0.64
CA MET A 109 1.37 7.71 -0.38
C MET A 109 2.10 8.11 -1.67
N ALA A 110 1.60 7.63 -2.81
CA ALA A 110 2.22 7.86 -4.11
C ALA A 110 1.67 9.09 -4.83
N ARG A 111 0.36 9.35 -4.73
CA ARG A 111 -0.32 10.50 -5.34
C ARG A 111 -1.41 10.99 -4.42
N VAL A 112 -1.71 12.28 -4.43
CA VAL A 112 -2.86 12.83 -3.71
C VAL A 112 -3.73 13.59 -4.69
N MET A 113 -5.04 13.33 -4.65
CA MET A 113 -6.02 14.01 -5.48
C MET A 113 -7.12 14.62 -4.63
N LEU A 114 -7.48 15.84 -4.98
CA LEU A 114 -8.67 16.51 -4.48
C LEU A 114 -9.81 16.31 -5.49
N LEU A 115 -10.88 15.66 -5.04
CA LEU A 115 -12.15 15.60 -5.75
C LEU A 115 -13.09 16.64 -5.14
N VAL A 116 -13.65 17.52 -5.99
CA VAL A 116 -14.64 18.50 -5.59
C VAL A 116 -15.89 18.25 -6.40
N THR A 117 -16.98 17.90 -5.74
CA THR A 117 -18.22 17.53 -6.41
C THR A 117 -19.32 18.47 -6.02
N ALA A 118 -19.90 19.15 -7.00
CA ALA A 118 -21.11 19.94 -6.80
C ALA A 118 -22.36 19.05 -6.87
N PHE A 119 -23.29 19.29 -5.96
CA PHE A 119 -24.59 18.66 -5.90
C PHE A 119 -25.70 19.72 -5.80
N GLU A 120 -26.85 19.42 -6.41
CA GLU A 120 -28.06 20.25 -6.28
C GLU A 120 -28.77 20.01 -4.93
N THR A 121 -28.57 18.82 -4.32
CA THR A 121 -29.03 18.41 -2.99
C THR A 121 -27.93 17.60 -2.30
N PRO A 122 -27.79 17.64 -0.95
CA PRO A 122 -26.73 16.92 -0.28
C PRO A 122 -26.78 15.42 -0.64
N PRO A 123 -25.68 14.83 -1.12
CA PRO A 123 -25.66 13.41 -1.43
C PRO A 123 -25.90 12.62 -0.14
N PRO A 124 -26.53 11.44 -0.22
CA PRO A 124 -26.39 10.49 0.88
C PRO A 124 -24.89 10.26 1.10
N VAL A 125 -24.46 10.19 2.37
CA VAL A 125 -23.06 10.07 2.83
C VAL A 125 -22.28 8.91 2.16
N THR A 126 -22.98 8.05 1.41
CA THR A 126 -22.51 6.85 0.72
C THR A 126 -22.33 7.00 -0.80
N ALA A 127 -22.72 8.11 -1.43
CA ALA A 127 -22.52 8.30 -2.87
C ALA A 127 -21.09 8.78 -3.14
N LEU A 128 -20.14 7.85 -3.09
CA LEU A 128 -18.87 8.03 -3.77
C LEU A 128 -19.16 8.22 -5.26
N LEU A 129 -18.55 9.22 -5.89
CA LEU A 129 -18.56 9.31 -7.36
C LEU A 129 -17.50 8.33 -7.85
N ASP A 130 -17.92 7.07 -7.89
CA ASP A 130 -17.06 5.91 -8.15
C ASP A 130 -16.49 5.91 -9.59
N ASP A 131 -17.04 6.70 -10.51
CA ASP A 131 -16.64 6.71 -11.94
C ASP A 131 -15.50 7.71 -12.29
N GLU A 132 -15.16 8.67 -11.42
CA GLU A 132 -14.22 9.77 -11.78
C GLU A 132 -12.83 9.65 -11.16
N VAL A 133 -12.61 8.81 -10.15
CA VAL A 133 -11.25 8.56 -9.65
C VAL A 133 -10.56 7.59 -10.59
N GLN A 134 -10.06 8.13 -11.72
CA GLN A 134 -9.23 7.38 -12.65
C GLN A 134 -8.10 6.72 -11.88
N ALA A 135 -8.00 5.40 -12.03
CA ALA A 135 -6.82 4.67 -11.60
C ALA A 135 -5.57 5.41 -12.11
N TRP A 136 -4.50 5.39 -11.32
CA TRP A 136 -3.22 5.97 -11.72
C TRP A 136 -2.26 4.85 -12.11
N PRO A 137 -2.26 4.39 -13.38
CA PRO A 137 -1.32 3.38 -13.88
C PRO A 137 0.13 3.66 -13.50
N ASP A 138 0.54 4.93 -13.56
CA ASP A 138 1.92 5.34 -13.26
C ASP A 138 2.26 5.24 -11.76
N SER A 139 1.26 5.18 -10.88
CA SER A 139 1.49 5.07 -9.42
C SER A 139 2.06 3.72 -9.01
N VAL A 140 2.03 2.71 -9.90
CA VAL A 140 2.61 1.38 -9.60
C VAL A 140 4.08 1.47 -9.23
N GLY A 141 4.84 2.34 -9.92
CA GLY A 141 6.25 2.57 -9.59
C GLY A 141 6.48 3.38 -8.32
N LEU A 142 5.44 4.01 -7.75
CA LEU A 142 5.54 4.95 -6.64
C LEU A 142 4.99 4.40 -5.32
N SER A 143 4.12 3.39 -5.37
CA SER A 143 3.62 2.63 -4.21
C SER A 143 3.23 1.21 -4.66
N PRO A 144 4.22 0.35 -4.94
CA PRO A 144 4.03 -0.93 -5.61
C PRO A 144 3.29 -1.94 -4.73
N TRP A 145 2.72 -2.94 -5.39
CA TRP A 145 2.15 -4.14 -4.77
C TRP A 145 2.55 -5.38 -5.56
N LEU A 146 3.11 -6.37 -4.87
CA LEU A 146 3.42 -7.67 -5.45
C LEU A 146 2.40 -8.72 -4.97
N PRO A 147 1.69 -9.43 -5.85
CA PRO A 147 0.90 -10.60 -5.48
C PRO A 147 1.75 -11.74 -4.90
N ALA A 148 1.16 -12.56 -4.03
CA ALA A 148 1.84 -13.70 -3.40
C ALA A 148 2.44 -14.69 -4.42
N GLU A 149 1.68 -15.01 -5.47
CA GLU A 149 2.12 -15.91 -6.54
C GLU A 149 3.32 -15.37 -7.30
N ASP A 150 3.38 -14.06 -7.51
CA ASP A 150 4.49 -13.41 -8.19
C ASP A 150 5.74 -13.41 -7.28
N ALA A 151 5.58 -13.18 -5.98
CA ALA A 151 6.66 -13.33 -5.01
C ALA A 151 7.22 -14.76 -4.98
N LEU A 152 6.35 -15.78 -4.99
CA LEU A 152 6.73 -17.19 -5.10
C LEU A 152 7.46 -17.48 -6.42
N ALA A 153 6.95 -16.99 -7.55
CA ALA A 153 7.54 -17.18 -8.86
C ALA A 153 8.95 -16.58 -8.95
N VAL A 154 9.12 -15.36 -8.43
CA VAL A 154 10.40 -14.67 -8.35
C VAL A 154 11.43 -15.49 -7.55
N VAL A 155 11.03 -16.05 -6.39
CA VAL A 155 11.93 -16.88 -5.58
C VAL A 155 12.21 -18.23 -6.22
N ARG A 156 11.21 -18.89 -6.83
CA ARG A 156 11.41 -20.12 -7.61
C ARG A 156 12.45 -19.92 -8.73
N GLY A 157 12.34 -18.80 -9.46
CA GLY A 157 13.31 -18.43 -10.48
C GLY A 157 14.71 -18.20 -9.92
N ARG A 158 14.82 -17.57 -8.74
CA ARG A 158 16.11 -17.36 -8.07
C ARG A 158 16.75 -18.68 -7.62
N ILE A 159 15.97 -19.59 -7.04
CA ILE A 159 16.44 -20.91 -6.61
C ILE A 159 16.90 -21.74 -7.81
N ALA A 160 16.20 -21.70 -8.94
CA ALA A 160 16.60 -22.43 -10.14
C ALA A 160 18.00 -22.02 -10.67
N GLY A 161 18.46 -20.81 -10.34
CA GLY A 161 19.80 -20.31 -10.65
C GLY A 161 20.86 -20.54 -9.56
N GLU A 162 20.49 -21.11 -8.41
CA GLU A 162 21.39 -21.37 -7.28
C GLU A 162 21.48 -22.88 -6.99
N ASP A 163 22.67 -23.41 -6.69
CA ASP A 163 22.80 -24.79 -6.21
C ASP A 163 22.42 -24.86 -4.72
N LEU A 164 21.13 -24.99 -4.47
CA LEU A 164 20.56 -25.14 -3.12
C LEU A 164 20.27 -26.59 -2.74
N GLY A 165 20.80 -27.54 -3.51
CA GLY A 165 20.64 -28.97 -3.26
C GLY A 165 19.18 -29.38 -3.16
N SER A 166 18.80 -30.02 -2.06
CA SER A 166 17.47 -30.58 -1.81
C SER A 166 16.45 -29.56 -1.26
N TYR A 167 16.62 -28.27 -1.55
CA TYR A 167 15.67 -27.26 -1.08
C TYR A 167 14.26 -27.53 -1.64
N PRO A 168 13.21 -27.63 -0.80
CA PRO A 168 11.88 -28.05 -1.23
C PRO A 168 11.10 -26.90 -1.88
N VAL A 169 11.46 -26.58 -3.12
CA VAL A 169 10.87 -25.48 -3.94
C VAL A 169 9.35 -25.63 -4.12
N ASP A 170 8.87 -26.87 -4.17
CA ASP A 170 7.46 -27.23 -4.27
C ASP A 170 6.65 -26.90 -3.00
N ARG A 171 7.33 -26.68 -1.86
CA ARG A 171 6.72 -26.39 -0.55
C ARG A 171 6.92 -24.95 -0.09
N LEU A 172 7.31 -24.06 -1.00
CA LEU A 172 7.42 -22.64 -0.69
C LEU A 172 6.07 -22.07 -0.26
N GLN A 173 6.12 -21.24 0.77
CA GLN A 173 5.02 -20.47 1.33
C GLN A 173 5.43 -19.00 1.30
N ALA A 174 4.43 -18.12 1.20
CA ALA A 174 4.62 -16.68 1.22
C ALA A 174 3.76 -16.08 2.34
N ASP A 175 4.41 -15.48 3.33
CA ASP A 175 3.76 -14.72 4.38
C ASP A 175 3.85 -13.24 4.04
N ARG A 176 2.70 -12.57 4.06
CA ARG A 176 2.63 -11.13 3.78
C ARG A 176 3.32 -10.34 4.90
N LEU A 177 4.19 -9.42 4.51
CA LEU A 177 4.80 -8.40 5.36
C LEU A 177 4.18 -7.03 5.01
N ARG A 178 4.50 -5.99 5.79
CA ARG A 178 4.03 -4.63 5.45
C ARG A 178 4.39 -4.23 4.02
N ASP A 179 5.67 -4.35 3.68
CA ASP A 179 6.25 -3.87 2.41
C ASP A 179 6.76 -4.98 1.48
N GLY A 180 6.20 -6.18 1.61
CA GLY A 180 6.51 -7.29 0.72
C GLY A 180 6.13 -8.65 1.29
N TRP A 181 6.99 -9.63 1.11
CA TRP A 181 6.74 -11.03 1.44
C TRP A 181 7.94 -11.68 2.09
N ARG A 182 7.69 -12.53 3.09
CA ARG A 182 8.63 -13.56 3.52
C ARG A 182 8.29 -14.83 2.77
N VAL A 183 9.20 -15.32 1.95
CA VAL A 183 9.07 -16.57 1.20
C VAL A 183 10.02 -17.62 1.78
N TRP A 184 9.50 -18.77 2.14
CA TRP A 184 10.27 -19.81 2.80
C TRP A 184 9.61 -21.18 2.61
N ALA A 185 10.36 -22.25 2.79
CA ALA A 185 9.80 -23.58 2.94
C ALA A 185 10.05 -24.10 4.35
N VAL A 186 9.09 -24.87 4.88
CA VAL A 186 9.22 -25.52 6.18
C VAL A 186 10.46 -26.43 6.17
N PRO A 187 11.41 -26.27 7.09
CA PRO A 187 12.54 -27.17 7.20
C PRO A 187 12.02 -28.60 7.43
N PRO A 188 12.54 -29.62 6.73
CA PRO A 188 12.21 -31.02 7.01
C PRO A 188 12.39 -31.32 8.50
N VAL A 189 11.39 -31.99 9.08
CA VAL A 189 11.46 -32.49 10.46
C VAL A 189 12.62 -33.48 10.54
N SER A 190 13.47 -33.30 11.54
CA SER A 190 14.55 -34.22 11.84
C SER A 190 14.26 -34.90 13.16
N ASP A 191 14.50 -36.21 13.22
CA ASP A 191 14.38 -37.00 14.45
C ASP A 191 15.58 -36.75 15.40
N ASP A 192 16.57 -35.97 14.97
CA ASP A 192 17.68 -35.54 15.80
C ASP A 192 17.30 -34.25 16.55
N PRO A 193 17.12 -34.30 17.90
CA PRO A 193 16.80 -33.12 18.70
C PRO A 193 17.93 -32.07 18.75
N LEU A 194 19.11 -32.37 18.20
CA LEU A 194 20.20 -31.42 17.99
C LEU A 194 20.26 -30.86 16.54
N ASP A 195 19.42 -31.34 15.61
CA ASP A 195 19.29 -30.77 14.27
C ASP A 195 18.49 -29.47 14.30
N VAL A 196 19.12 -28.44 14.87
CA VAL A 196 18.67 -27.07 14.76
C VAL A 196 19.13 -26.58 13.38
N ARG A 197 18.21 -26.57 12.40
CA ARG A 197 18.47 -26.07 11.03
C ARG A 197 18.60 -24.55 10.97
N LEU A 198 19.40 -23.99 11.87
CA LEU A 198 19.92 -22.63 11.81
C LEU A 198 20.54 -22.43 10.43
N GLY A 199 20.14 -21.38 9.73
CA GLY A 199 20.63 -21.13 8.38
C GLY A 199 19.73 -21.63 7.25
N TRP A 200 18.53 -22.18 7.55
CA TRP A 200 17.56 -22.54 6.50
C TRP A 200 17.21 -21.30 5.68
N ALA A 201 17.28 -21.42 4.36
CA ALA A 201 17.12 -20.26 3.48
C ALA A 201 15.69 -19.69 3.61
N VAL A 202 15.64 -18.37 3.79
CA VAL A 202 14.44 -17.56 3.80
C VAL A 202 14.68 -16.43 2.82
N TRP A 203 13.72 -16.13 1.97
CA TRP A 203 13.77 -15.00 1.05
C TRP A 203 12.80 -13.93 1.50
N TYR A 204 13.21 -12.69 1.31
CA TYR A 204 12.37 -11.52 1.50
C TYR A 204 12.21 -10.87 0.13
N VAL A 205 10.97 -10.64 -0.30
CA VAL A 205 10.65 -10.08 -1.60
C VAL A 205 9.90 -8.78 -1.37
N ALA A 206 10.47 -7.65 -1.75
CA ALA A 206 9.82 -6.35 -1.63
C ALA A 206 8.68 -6.23 -2.65
N ASP A 207 7.74 -5.32 -2.41
CA ASP A 207 6.60 -5.12 -3.32
C ASP A 207 6.99 -4.66 -4.74
N ASP A 208 8.18 -4.11 -4.93
CA ASP A 208 8.74 -3.80 -6.25
C ASP A 208 9.45 -5.01 -6.91
N GLY A 209 9.37 -6.20 -6.31
CA GLY A 209 9.95 -7.44 -6.83
C GLY A 209 11.42 -7.67 -6.47
N VAL A 210 12.06 -6.76 -5.74
CA VAL A 210 13.46 -6.94 -5.32
C VAL A 210 13.56 -8.06 -4.28
N VAL A 211 14.46 -9.01 -4.53
CA VAL A 211 14.68 -10.18 -3.67
C VAL A 211 15.94 -10.03 -2.83
N TRP A 212 15.82 -10.36 -1.56
CA TRP A 212 16.92 -10.51 -0.63
C TRP A 212 16.89 -11.91 -0.01
N ARG A 213 18.00 -12.63 -0.09
CA ARG A 213 18.18 -13.93 0.58
C ARG A 213 18.73 -13.72 1.99
N SER A 214 18.11 -14.39 2.95
CA SER A 214 18.46 -14.42 4.35
C SER A 214 18.38 -15.87 4.87
N SER A 215 18.34 -16.03 6.19
CA SER A 215 18.10 -17.32 6.83
C SER A 215 17.26 -17.19 8.09
N THR A 216 16.78 -18.32 8.59
CA THR A 216 15.96 -18.43 9.81
C THR A 216 16.63 -17.89 11.09
N SER A 217 17.93 -17.62 11.09
CA SER A 217 18.64 -17.01 12.23
C SER A 217 18.54 -15.48 12.27
N THR A 218 18.07 -14.86 11.19
CA THR A 218 17.87 -13.40 11.15
C THR A 218 16.59 -13.07 11.90
N ASP A 219 16.67 -12.09 12.81
CA ASP A 219 15.50 -11.58 13.50
C ASP A 219 14.45 -11.09 12.50
N PHE A 220 13.21 -11.52 12.71
CA PHE A 220 12.11 -11.24 11.79
C PHE A 220 11.82 -9.74 11.69
N GLY A 221 11.83 -9.01 12.80
CA GLY A 221 11.58 -7.58 12.82
C GLY A 221 12.70 -6.80 12.13
N VAL A 222 13.96 -7.20 12.31
CA VAL A 222 15.11 -6.63 11.59
C VAL A 222 14.98 -6.84 10.08
N ALA A 223 14.56 -8.04 9.66
CA ALA A 223 14.39 -8.35 8.25
C ALA A 223 13.24 -7.58 7.61
N GLU A 224 12.10 -7.46 8.29
CA GLU A 224 10.96 -6.66 7.84
C GLU A 224 11.33 -5.18 7.74
N GLN A 225 11.94 -4.61 8.77
CA GLN A 225 12.36 -3.20 8.75
C GLN A 225 13.33 -2.91 7.61
N ARG A 226 14.32 -3.79 7.39
CA ARG A 226 15.25 -3.64 6.27
C ARG A 226 14.54 -3.67 4.92
N LEU A 227 13.56 -4.58 4.75
CA LEU A 227 12.79 -4.67 3.52
C LEU A 227 12.05 -3.36 3.23
N THR A 228 11.39 -2.82 4.25
CA THR A 228 10.71 -1.53 4.23
C THR A 228 11.70 -0.43 3.85
N ASP A 229 12.79 -0.23 4.62
CA ASP A 229 13.74 0.87 4.42
C ASP A 229 14.32 0.88 3.00
N GLN A 230 14.74 -0.29 2.51
CA GLN A 230 15.30 -0.40 1.16
C GLN A 230 14.28 -0.14 0.06
N LEU A 231 13.01 -0.55 0.23
CA LEU A 231 11.96 -0.20 -0.70
C LEU A 231 11.78 1.32 -0.75
N PHE A 232 11.69 1.97 0.41
CA PHE A 232 11.53 3.42 0.50
C PHE A 232 12.70 4.17 -0.14
N GLU A 233 13.94 3.75 0.10
CA GLU A 233 15.12 4.32 -0.54
C GLU A 233 15.02 4.27 -2.08
N ARG A 234 14.60 3.12 -2.64
CA ARG A 234 14.44 2.96 -4.09
C ARG A 234 13.32 3.82 -4.65
N LEU A 235 12.17 3.86 -3.98
CA LEU A 235 11.04 4.72 -4.40
C LEU A 235 11.44 6.20 -4.38
N GLN A 236 12.19 6.65 -3.37
CA GLN A 236 12.69 8.02 -3.30
C GLN A 236 13.73 8.32 -4.39
N ALA A 237 14.59 7.36 -4.74
CA ALA A 237 15.53 7.51 -5.83
C ALA A 237 14.81 7.69 -7.18
N THR A 238 13.78 6.89 -7.44
CA THR A 238 12.94 7.00 -8.65
C THR A 238 12.25 8.35 -8.74
N ARG A 239 11.80 8.94 -7.63
CA ARG A 239 11.15 10.28 -7.62
C ARG A 239 12.10 11.45 -7.94
N ARG A 240 13.42 11.24 -7.85
CA ARG A 240 14.43 12.31 -8.07
C ARG A 240 15.06 12.28 -9.47
N GLY A 241 14.86 11.21 -10.23
CA GLY A 241 15.39 11.05 -11.59
C GLY A 241 14.36 11.43 -12.64
#